data_AF-A0A1E5BKI4-F1
#
_entry.id   AF-A0A1E5BKI4-F1
#
_cell.length_a   1.000
_cell.length_b   1.000
_cell.length_c   1.000
_cell.angle_alpha   90.00
_cell.angle_beta   90.00
_cell.angle_gamma   90.00
#
_symmetry.space_group_name_H-M   'P 1'
#
loop_
_entity.id
_entity.type
_entity.pdbx_description
1 polymer ?
#
loop_
_entity_poly.entity_id
_entity_poly.type
_entity_poly.pdbx_seq_one_letter_code
_entity_poly.pdbx_strand_id
1 'polypeptide(L)'
;MSMKLLEVAEGILDNAAQEYINENLSSLESVKAYGNGCDIYLSDAEAKQVFDVCKTWLCGTESGELNGTNDYYHTVKKPLLGSEATL
;
A
#
# COMPACT_ATOMS: atom_id res chain seq x y z
N MET A 1 -11.71 5.02 -5.39
CA MET A 1 -10.94 3.78 -5.62
C MET A 1 -11.76 2.63 -5.09
N SER A 2 -12.03 1.61 -5.89
CA SER A 2 -12.86 0.49 -5.47
C SER A 2 -12.20 -0.28 -4.31
N MET A 3 -12.98 -0.60 -3.28
CA MET A 3 -12.58 -1.34 -2.07
C MET A 3 -11.62 -2.51 -2.33
N LYS A 4 -11.77 -3.20 -3.47
CA LYS A 4 -10.89 -4.27 -3.95
C LYS A 4 -9.39 -3.90 -4.12
N LEU A 5 -9.05 -2.67 -4.51
CA LEU A 5 -7.65 -2.29 -4.75
C LEU A 5 -6.91 -2.10 -3.44
N LEU A 6 -7.63 -1.56 -2.46
CA LEU A 6 -7.11 -1.38 -1.12
C LEU A 6 -6.88 -2.73 -0.45
N GLU A 7 -7.84 -3.65 -0.56
CA GLU A 7 -7.74 -5.00 -0.01
C GLU A 7 -6.49 -5.75 -0.52
N VAL A 8 -6.20 -5.65 -1.82
CA VAL A 8 -4.97 -6.25 -2.38
C VAL A 8 -3.72 -5.55 -1.85
N ALA A 9 -3.72 -4.22 -1.74
CA ALA A 9 -2.57 -3.46 -1.26
C ALA A 9 -2.26 -3.76 0.22
N GLU A 10 -3.28 -3.79 1.08
CA GLU A 10 -3.18 -4.16 2.48
C GLU A 10 -2.74 -5.60 2.64
N GLY A 11 -3.28 -6.53 1.85
CA GLY A 11 -2.86 -7.93 1.87
C GLY A 11 -1.38 -8.11 1.52
N ILE A 12 -0.87 -7.39 0.51
CA ILE A 12 0.55 -7.44 0.12
C ILE A 12 1.45 -6.88 1.22
N LEU A 13 1.00 -5.85 1.94
CA LEU A 13 1.76 -5.21 3.01
C LEU A 13 1.55 -5.85 4.38
N ASP A 14 0.60 -6.76 4.51
CA ASP A 14 0.31 -7.41 5.78
C ASP A 14 1.54 -8.15 6.29
N ASN A 15 1.69 -8.17 7.61
CA ASN A 15 2.86 -8.74 8.26
C ASN A 15 3.00 -10.25 7.96
N ALA A 16 1.89 -10.95 7.69
CA ALA A 16 1.92 -12.35 7.27
C ALA A 16 2.43 -12.54 5.83
N ALA A 17 2.34 -11.52 4.97
CA ALA A 17 2.83 -11.54 3.59
C ALA A 17 4.21 -10.88 3.42
N GLN A 18 4.77 -10.32 4.50
CA GLN A 18 5.99 -9.50 4.46
C GLN A 18 7.23 -10.28 3.97
N GLU A 19 7.29 -11.59 4.22
CA GLU A 19 8.38 -12.44 3.72
C GLU A 19 8.38 -12.55 2.18
N TYR A 20 7.22 -12.39 1.55
CA TYR A 20 7.04 -12.45 0.09
C TYR A 20 6.91 -11.07 -0.56
N ILE A 21 7.15 -9.99 0.18
CA ILE A 21 6.89 -8.63 -0.30
C ILE A 21 7.66 -8.27 -1.57
N ASN A 22 8.90 -8.75 -1.70
CA ASN A 22 9.73 -8.56 -2.88
C ASN A 22 9.20 -9.33 -4.09
N GLU A 23 8.60 -10.50 -3.86
CA GLU A 23 7.99 -11.32 -4.91
C GLU A 23 6.66 -10.69 -5.36
N ASN A 24 5.79 -10.36 -4.41
CA ASN A 24 4.50 -9.71 -4.65
C ASN A 24 4.63 -8.35 -5.33
N LEU A 25 5.74 -7.62 -5.09
CA LEU A 25 6.04 -6.31 -5.70
C LEU A 25 7.25 -6.35 -6.66
N SER A 26 7.52 -7.50 -7.28
CA SER A 26 8.56 -7.64 -8.30
C SER A 26 8.13 -7.11 -9.67
N SER A 27 6.83 -7.17 -9.98
CA SER A 27 6.26 -6.71 -11.25
C SER A 27 4.75 -6.46 -11.13
N LEU A 28 4.14 -5.86 -12.17
CA LEU A 28 2.68 -5.73 -12.24
C LEU A 28 1.97 -7.09 -12.31
N GLU A 29 2.57 -8.07 -12.98
CA GLU A 29 2.03 -9.43 -13.06
C GLU A 29 2.02 -10.12 -11.70
N SER A 30 3.01 -9.85 -10.86
CA SER A 30 3.07 -10.37 -9.50
C SER A 30 1.95 -9.81 -8.62
N VAL A 31 1.64 -8.52 -8.76
CA VAL A 31 0.49 -7.89 -8.07
C VAL A 31 -0.84 -8.47 -8.54
N LYS A 32 -1.00 -8.71 -9.84
CA LYS A 32 -2.18 -9.41 -10.37
C LYS A 32 -2.27 -10.84 -9.86
N ALA A 33 -1.15 -11.56 -9.81
CA ALA A 33 -1.11 -12.94 -9.32
C ALA A 33 -1.53 -13.01 -7.84
N TYR A 34 -1.07 -12.06 -7.01
CA TYR A 34 -1.53 -11.92 -5.64
C TYR A 34 -3.04 -11.66 -5.59
N GLY A 35 -3.53 -10.66 -6.33
CA GLY A 35 -4.96 -10.35 -6.41
C GLY A 35 -5.81 -11.56 -6.82
N ASN A 36 -5.37 -12.32 -7.84
CA ASN A 36 -6.04 -13.54 -8.28
C ASN A 36 -6.06 -14.62 -7.18
N GLY A 37 -5.00 -14.72 -6.37
CA GLY A 37 -4.96 -15.59 -5.20
C GLY A 37 -5.95 -15.20 -4.10
N CYS A 38 -6.40 -13.94 -4.09
CA CYS A 38 -7.46 -13.41 -3.23
C CYS A 38 -8.83 -13.32 -3.94
N ASP A 39 -9.01 -13.98 -5.09
CA ASP A 39 -10.22 -13.89 -5.93
C ASP A 39 -10.55 -12.45 -6.42
N ILE A 40 -9.54 -11.59 -6.52
CA ILE A 40 -9.63 -10.20 -6.99
C ILE A 40 -8.86 -10.03 -8.31
N TYR A 41 -9.59 -9.96 -9.42
CA TYR A 41 -9.01 -9.75 -10.74
C TYR A 41 -8.73 -8.27 -11.02
N LEU A 42 -7.47 -7.95 -11.27
CA LEU A 42 -6.99 -6.59 -11.55
C LEU A 42 -6.65 -6.43 -13.03
N SER A 43 -7.11 -5.32 -13.63
CA SER A 43 -6.56 -4.84 -14.89
C SER A 43 -5.13 -4.30 -14.73
N ASP A 44 -4.41 -4.09 -15.82
CA ASP A 44 -3.05 -3.52 -15.81
C ASP A 44 -3.00 -2.16 -15.10
N ALA A 45 -3.99 -1.31 -15.34
CA ALA A 45 -4.08 0.01 -14.72
C ALA A 45 -4.28 -0.09 -13.21
N GLU A 46 -5.12 -1.02 -12.76
CA GLU A 46 -5.41 -1.27 -11.35
C GLU A 46 -4.21 -1.91 -10.63
N ALA A 47 -3.56 -2.89 -11.25
CA ALA A 47 -2.34 -3.50 -10.73
C ALA A 47 -1.22 -2.46 -10.59
N LYS A 48 -1.10 -1.54 -11.55
CA LYS A 48 -0.15 -0.42 -11.46
C LYS A 48 -0.45 0.49 -10.27
N GLN A 49 -1.71 0.82 -10.04
CA GLN A 49 -2.11 1.65 -8.90
C GLN A 49 -1.73 0.98 -7.56
N VAL A 50 -2.03 -0.32 -7.41
CA VAL A 50 -1.65 -1.09 -6.21
C VAL A 50 -0.13 -1.14 -6.04
N PHE A 51 0.60 -1.43 -7.11
CA PHE A 51 2.07 -1.48 -7.09
C PHE A 51 2.69 -0.15 -6.62
N ASP A 52 2.26 0.97 -7.20
CA ASP A 52 2.77 2.31 -6.86
C ASP A 52 2.46 2.67 -5.40
N VAL A 53 1.26 2.31 -4.91
CA VAL A 53 0.83 2.54 -3.52
C VAL A 53 1.68 1.72 -2.54
N CYS A 54 1.85 0.41 -2.77
CA CYS A 54 2.67 -0.43 -1.89
C CYS A 54 4.13 0.03 -1.87
N LYS A 55 4.71 0.42 -3.02
CA LYS A 55 6.07 1.01 -3.06
C LYS A 55 6.15 2.32 -2.29
N THR A 56 5.13 3.17 -2.39
CA THR A 56 5.08 4.44 -1.65
C THR A 56 5.03 4.20 -0.15
N TRP A 57 4.26 3.22 0.31
CA TRP A 57 4.17 2.86 1.73
C TRP A 57 5.45 2.19 2.26
N LEU A 58 6.12 1.36 1.45
CA LEU A 58 7.38 0.70 1.84
C LEU A 58 8.61 1.62 1.80
N CYS A 59 8.68 2.51 0.81
CA CYS A 59 9.79 3.45 0.64
C CYS A 59 9.54 4.80 1.35
N GLY A 60 8.36 4.97 1.95
CA GLY A 60 8.06 6.10 2.81
C GLY A 60 8.93 6.07 4.06
N THR A 61 9.64 7.16 4.34
CA THR A 61 10.31 7.34 5.64
C THR A 61 9.35 8.08 6.57
N GLU A 62 9.12 7.50 7.75
CA GLU A 62 8.51 8.22 8.86
C GLU A 62 9.56 9.18 9.46
N SER A 63 9.22 10.45 9.60
CA SER A 63 9.97 11.37 10.46
C SER A 63 9.00 12.08 11.41
N GLY A 64 9.38 12.14 12.68
CA GLY A 64 8.63 12.85 13.72
C GLY A 64 9.53 13.82 14.47
N GLU A 65 9.00 15.00 14.77
CA GLU A 65 9.55 15.92 15.78
C GLU A 65 8.61 15.94 16.99
N LEU A 66 9.18 15.85 18.20
CA LEU A 66 8.44 15.93 19.46
C LEU A 66 7.97 17.37 19.69
N ASN A 67 6.68 17.57 19.92
CA ASN A 67 6.11 18.90 20.19
C ASN A 67 6.22 19.36 21.66
N GLY A 68 6.99 18.64 22.47
CA GLY A 68 7.18 18.97 23.89
C GLY A 68 6.02 18.59 24.81
N THR A 69 4.92 17.99 24.33
CA THR A 69 3.80 17.51 25.17
C THR A 69 3.65 15.99 25.20
N ASN A 70 4.66 15.25 24.69
CA ASN A 70 4.58 13.80 24.48
C ASN A 70 3.53 13.38 23.44
N ASP A 71 2.99 14.32 22.66
CA ASP A 71 2.14 14.05 21.50
C ASP A 71 2.95 14.18 20.21
N TYR A 72 2.80 13.20 19.32
CA TYR A 72 3.46 13.20 18.01
C TYR A 72 2.60 13.94 16.98
N TYR A 73 3.15 14.97 16.33
CA TYR A 73 2.58 15.43 15.06
C TYR A 73 2.97 14.41 13.99
N HIS A 74 2.08 13.46 13.69
CA HIS A 74 2.21 12.60 12.53
C HIS A 74 2.15 13.46 11.27
N THR A 75 3.29 13.68 10.61
CA THR A 75 3.30 14.31 9.29
C THR A 75 3.55 13.23 8.24
N VAL A 76 2.54 12.42 7.97
CA VAL A 76 2.53 11.52 6.81
C VAL A 76 2.43 12.40 5.56
N LYS A 77 3.49 12.51 4.76
CA LYS A 77 3.49 13.39 3.57
C LYS A 77 2.54 12.95 2.44
N LYS A 78 2.09 11.68 2.42
CA LYS A 78 0.98 11.16 1.57
C LYS A 78 0.38 9.88 2.20
N PRO A 79 -0.95 9.68 2.22
CA PRO A 79 -1.61 8.97 3.32
C PRO A 79 -1.56 7.42 3.24
N LEU A 80 -1.36 6.77 4.39
CA LEU A 80 -1.96 5.48 4.76
C LEU A 80 -3.43 5.74 5.16
N LEU A 81 -4.29 5.99 4.16
CA LEU A 81 -5.76 6.03 4.16
C LEU A 81 -6.53 7.05 5.04
N GLY A 82 -7.38 7.80 4.33
CA GLY A 82 -8.57 8.54 4.81
C GLY A 82 -8.41 10.07 4.77
N SER A 83 -9.21 10.90 4.10
CA SER A 83 -10.47 10.71 3.37
C SER A 83 -10.55 11.60 2.10
N GLU A 84 -9.41 11.95 1.50
CA GLU A 84 -9.35 12.74 0.25
C GLU A 84 -8.26 12.23 -0.71
N ALA A 85 -8.11 10.90 -0.80
CA ALA A 85 -7.42 10.31 -1.96
C ALA A 85 -8.35 10.42 -3.17
N THR A 86 -8.30 11.54 -3.88
CA THR A 86 -9.07 11.73 -5.11
C THR A 86 -8.61 10.72 -6.16
N LEU A 87 -9.56 9.89 -6.62
CA LEU A 87 -9.54 9.29 -7.96
C LEU A 87 -10.73 9.79 -8.75
#